data_AF-B4CU55-F1
#
_entry.id   AF-B4CU55-F1
#
_cell.length_a   1.000
_cell.length_b   1.000
_cell.length_c   1.000
_cell.angle_alpha   90.00
_cell.angle_beta   90.00
_cell.angle_gamma   90.00
#
_symmetry.space_group_name_H-M   'P 1'
#
loop_
_entity.id
_entity.type
_entity.pdbx_description
1 polymer ?
#
loop_
_entity_poly.entity_id
_entity_poly.type
_entity_poly.pdbx_seq_one_letter_code
_entity_poly.pdbx_strand_id
1 'polypeptide(L)'
;MADPTHTAPENVPGPYYVDDTCTDCDLCRSTAAEFFTRQNAGGYTYVHRQPQTPEEIALAEDARLACPTESIGNDGFAAPSTSSAN
;
A
#
# COMPACT_ATOMS: atom_id res chain seq x y z
N MET A 1 -6.72 -8.08 -5.92
CA MET A 1 -6.78 -7.46 -4.58
C MET A 1 -5.61 -7.92 -3.74
N ALA A 2 -5.02 -6.97 -3.00
CA ALA A 2 -3.82 -7.21 -2.20
C ALA A 2 -4.04 -8.24 -1.09
N ASP A 3 -3.03 -9.06 -0.81
CA ASP A 3 -3.05 -10.06 0.26
C ASP A 3 -2.12 -9.66 1.43
N PRO A 4 -2.66 -9.37 2.64
CA PRO A 4 -1.85 -8.98 3.79
C PRO A 4 -0.95 -10.11 4.32
N THR A 5 -1.15 -11.36 3.89
CA THR A 5 -0.29 -12.49 4.25
C THR A 5 0.93 -12.62 3.36
N HIS A 6 0.97 -11.91 2.24
CA HIS A 6 2.00 -11.95 1.20
C HIS A 6 2.70 -10.59 1.01
N THR A 7 2.84 -9.81 2.09
CA THR A 7 3.43 -8.47 2.03
C THR A 7 4.93 -8.48 1.76
N ALA A 8 5.42 -7.49 1.00
CA ALA A 8 6.86 -7.29 0.83
C ALA A 8 7.53 -7.02 2.20
N PRO A 9 8.67 -7.66 2.51
CA PRO A 9 9.26 -7.61 3.84
C PRO A 9 9.80 -6.23 4.24
N GLU A 10 10.05 -5.34 3.28
CA GLU A 10 10.51 -3.97 3.50
C GLU A 10 9.39 -2.98 3.83
N ASN A 11 8.11 -3.38 3.73
CA ASN A 11 7.01 -2.52 4.14
C ASN A 11 7.18 -2.11 5.61
N VAL A 12 7.09 -0.81 5.88
CA VAL A 12 7.01 -0.32 7.26
C VAL A 12 5.66 -0.69 7.86
N PRO A 13 5.59 -1.00 9.18
CA PRO A 13 4.34 -1.36 9.83
C PRO A 13 3.26 -0.29 9.67
N GLY A 14 2.05 -0.69 9.32
CA GLY A 14 0.91 0.21 9.20
C GLY A 14 -0.18 -0.33 8.29
N PRO A 15 -1.22 0.49 8.03
CA PRO A 15 -2.38 0.06 7.25
C PRO A 15 -2.07 -0.12 5.77
N TYR A 16 -1.17 0.68 5.20
CA TYR A 16 -0.77 0.55 3.80
C TYR A 16 0.39 -0.42 3.64
N TYR A 17 0.29 -1.29 2.65
CA TYR A 17 1.34 -2.24 2.28
C TYR A 17 1.30 -2.53 0.79
N VAL A 18 2.41 -3.06 0.28
CA VAL A 18 2.48 -3.67 -1.05
C VAL A 18 2.72 -5.17 -0.90
N ASP A 19 1.96 -6.00 -1.59
CA ASP A 19 2.15 -7.45 -1.63
C ASP A 19 3.11 -7.91 -2.73
N ASP A 20 3.40 -9.22 -2.73
CA ASP A 20 4.31 -9.89 -3.65
C ASP A 20 3.80 -9.97 -5.10
N THR A 21 2.58 -9.53 -5.37
CA THR A 21 2.01 -9.47 -6.73
C THR A 21 2.42 -8.19 -7.48
N CYS A 22 3.18 -7.30 -6.84
CA CYS A 22 3.69 -6.06 -7.45
C CYS A 22 4.56 -6.35 -8.68
N THR A 23 4.27 -5.64 -9.78
CA THR A 23 4.96 -5.81 -11.07
C THR A 23 5.94 -4.67 -11.41
N ASP A 24 6.20 -3.77 -10.46
CA ASP A 24 7.13 -2.63 -10.64
C ASP A 24 6.77 -1.73 -11.84
N CYS A 25 5.47 -1.39 -11.96
CA CYS A 25 4.94 -0.53 -13.02
C CYS A 25 5.17 0.98 -12.81
N ASP A 26 5.85 1.38 -11.73
CA ASP A 26 6.21 2.76 -11.36
C ASP A 26 5.06 3.74 -11.06
N LEU A 27 3.81 3.33 -11.23
CA LEU A 27 2.67 4.23 -11.14
C LEU A 27 2.47 4.79 -9.72
N CYS A 28 2.54 3.94 -8.70
CA CYS A 28 2.40 4.36 -7.30
C CYS A 28 3.53 5.29 -6.84
N ARG A 29 4.75 5.11 -7.36
CA ARG A 29 5.89 5.99 -7.07
C ARG A 29 5.76 7.33 -7.79
N SER A 30 5.15 7.35 -8.97
CA SER A 30 4.86 8.60 -9.69
C SER A 30 3.78 9.43 -9.00
N THR A 31 2.79 8.78 -8.39
CA THR A 31 1.71 9.44 -7.65
C THR A 31 2.12 9.83 -6.23
N ALA A 32 2.87 8.96 -5.54
CA ALA A 32 3.10 9.07 -4.10
C ALA A 32 4.50 8.54 -3.67
N ALA A 33 5.57 9.05 -4.28
CA ALA A 33 6.97 8.71 -3.95
C ALA A 33 7.33 8.87 -2.45
N GLU A 34 6.63 9.77 -1.76
CA GLU A 34 6.78 10.01 -0.31
C GLU A 34 6.50 8.76 0.54
N PHE A 35 5.70 7.82 0.05
CA PHE A 35 5.30 6.59 0.76
C PHE A 35 5.80 5.32 0.08
N PHE A 36 5.88 5.31 -1.25
CA PHE A 36 6.23 4.13 -2.05
C PHE A 36 7.62 4.26 -2.66
N THR A 37 8.47 3.26 -2.47
CA THR A 37 9.82 3.23 -3.05
C THR A 37 10.18 1.86 -3.60
N ARG A 38 11.18 1.82 -4.48
CA ARG A 38 11.60 0.60 -5.17
C ARG A 38 12.59 -0.21 -4.34
N GLN A 39 12.38 -1.52 -4.30
CA GLN A 39 13.39 -2.49 -3.91
C GLN A 39 14.26 -2.81 -5.12
N ASN A 40 15.49 -2.28 -5.14
CA ASN A 40 16.36 -2.30 -6.33
C ASN A 40 16.78 -3.70 -6.81
N ALA A 41 17.00 -4.65 -5.90
CA ALA A 41 17.43 -6.00 -6.23
C ALA A 41 16.26 -6.95 -6.54
N GLY A 42 15.10 -6.73 -5.90
CA GLY A 42 13.90 -7.55 -6.02
C GLY A 42 12.96 -7.13 -7.14
N GLY A 43 13.07 -5.88 -7.63
CA GLY A 43 12.23 -5.40 -8.72
C GLY A 43 10.76 -5.32 -8.35
N TYR A 44 10.47 -4.79 -7.15
CA TYR A 44 9.11 -4.49 -6.68
C TYR A 44 9.10 -3.18 -5.89
N THR A 45 7.91 -2.70 -5.56
CA THR A 45 7.71 -1.52 -4.70
C THR A 45 7.31 -1.95 -3.31
N TYR A 46 7.66 -1.16 -2.29
CA TYR A 46 7.20 -1.32 -0.91
C TYR A 46 6.87 0.04 -0.29
N VAL A 47 6.12 0.04 0.81
CA VAL A 47 5.83 1.22 1.62
C VAL A 47 6.99 1.50 2.56
N HIS A 48 7.71 2.61 2.38
CA HIS A 48 8.82 3.02 3.27
C HIS A 48 8.40 4.03 4.34
N ARG A 49 7.25 4.70 4.14
CA ARG A 49 6.64 5.62 5.09
C ARG A 49 5.13 5.53 5.01
N GLN A 50 4.45 5.50 6.15
CA GLN A 50 2.99 5.55 6.20
C GLN A 50 2.50 7.00 6.02
N PRO A 51 1.42 7.24 5.27
CA PRO A 51 0.74 8.52 5.25
C PRO A 51 0.10 8.80 6.62
N GLN A 52 0.17 10.05 7.08
CA GLN A 52 -0.28 10.47 8.41
C GLN A 52 -1.35 11.57 8.39
N THR A 53 -1.38 12.41 7.35
CA THR A 53 -2.40 13.47 7.21
C THR A 53 -3.50 13.07 6.23
N PRO A 54 -4.68 13.71 6.27
CA PRO A 54 -5.75 13.46 5.31
C PRO A 54 -5.31 13.62 3.84
N GLU A 55 -4.45 14.59 3.56
CA GLU A 55 -3.91 14.85 2.22
C GLU A 55 -2.95 13.74 1.79
N GLU A 56 -2.09 13.29 2.70
CA GLU A 56 -1.20 12.16 2.47
C GLU A 56 -1.97 10.85 2.23
N ILE A 57 -3.04 10.63 3.01
CA ILE A 57 -3.94 9.48 2.87
C ILE A 57 -4.62 9.50 1.51
N ALA A 58 -5.11 10.66 1.06
CA ALA A 58 -5.73 10.78 -0.26
C ALA A 58 -4.74 10.42 -1.39
N LEU A 59 -3.48 10.86 -1.30
CA LEU A 59 -2.43 10.50 -2.27
C LEU A 59 -2.12 9.00 -2.26
N ALA A 60 -2.05 8.38 -1.08
CA ALA A 60 -1.82 6.95 -0.95
C ALA A 60 -3.00 6.13 -1.50
N GLU A 61 -4.24 6.58 -1.27
CA GLU A 61 -5.43 5.97 -1.85
C GLU A 61 -5.48 6.11 -3.38
N ASP A 62 -5.14 7.27 -3.93
CA ASP A 62 -5.05 7.45 -5.38
C ASP A 62 -4.02 6.50 -6.00
N ALA A 63 -2.85 6.35 -5.37
CA ALA A 63 -1.84 5.38 -5.79
C ALA A 63 -2.34 3.93 -5.70
N ARG A 64 -3.10 3.60 -4.65
CA ARG A 64 -3.72 2.29 -4.44
C ARG A 64 -4.73 1.95 -5.53
N LEU A 65 -5.66 2.86 -5.80
CA LEU A 65 -6.70 2.72 -6.82
C LEU A 65 -6.14 2.68 -8.24
N ALA A 66 -5.02 3.35 -8.48
CA ALA A 66 -4.33 3.32 -9.77
C ALA A 66 -3.55 2.03 -10.01
N CYS A 67 -3.29 1.20 -8.99
CA CYS A 67 -2.45 0.02 -9.11
C CYS A 67 -3.06 -1.03 -10.08
N PRO A 68 -2.40 -1.36 -11.20
CA PRO A 68 -2.98 -2.24 -12.23
C PRO A 68 -3.17 -3.69 -11.78
N THR A 69 -2.39 -4.12 -10.79
CA THR A 69 -2.46 -5.46 -10.20
C THR A 69 -3.18 -5.48 -8.85
N GLU A 70 -3.69 -4.32 -8.40
CA GLU A 70 -4.30 -4.15 -7.08
C GLU A 70 -3.41 -4.65 -5.93
N SER A 71 -2.08 -4.56 -6.08
CA SER A 71 -1.09 -5.05 -5.12
C SER A 71 -0.90 -4.16 -3.89
N ILE A 72 -1.47 -2.96 -3.91
CA ILE A 72 -1.45 -2.04 -2.77
C ILE A 72 -2.68 -2.29 -1.92
N GLY A 73 -2.46 -2.66 -0.66
CA GLY A 73 -3.52 -2.86 0.34
C GLY A 73 -3.68 -1.66 1.27
N ASN A 74 -4.86 -1.57 1.87
CA ASN A 74 -5.14 -0.69 3.01
C ASN A 74 -6.10 -1.42 3.96
N ASP A 75 -5.59 -1.92 5.08
CA ASP A 75 -6.41 -2.64 6.08
C ASP A 75 -7.12 -1.69 7.06
N GLY A 76 -7.00 -0.37 6.85
CA GLY A 76 -7.50 0.68 7.71
C GLY A 76 -6.70 0.84 9.00
N PHE A 77 -6.71 2.05 9.55
CA PHE A 77 -6.28 2.27 10.94
C PHE A 77 -7.37 1.74 11.88
N ALA A 78 -7.52 0.41 11.98
CA ALA A 78 -8.46 -0.31 12.86
C ALA A 78 -9.57 0.57 13.49
N ALA A 79 -10.63 0.88 12.74
CA ALA A 79 -11.91 1.03 13.42
C ALA A 79 -12.28 -0.39 13.87
N PRO A 80 -12.53 -0.65 15.16
CA PRO A 80 -12.86 -2.00 15.62
C PRO A 80 -14.02 -2.51 14.79
N SER A 81 -13.83 -3.66 14.16
CA SER A 81 -14.83 -4.36 13.37
C SER A 81 -16.02 -4.69 14.27
N THR A 82 -17.00 -3.79 14.36
CA THR A 82 -18.32 -4.15 14.86
C THR A 82 -18.99 -4.93 13.74
N SER A 83 -18.87 -6.26 13.83
CA SER A 83 -19.76 -7.20 13.16
C SER A 83 -21.21 -6.80 13.46
N SER A 84 -21.85 -6.09 12.53
CA SER A 84 -23.31 -6.00 12.50
C SER A 84 -23.82 -7.30 11.88
N ALA A 85 -24.06 -8.28 12.73
CA ALA A 85 -25.01 -9.34 12.42
C ALA A 85 -26.40 -8.80 12.78
N ASN A 86 -27.28 -8.73 11.78
CA ASN A 86 -28.73 -8.70 11.95
C ASN A 86 -29.33 -9.61 10.88
#